data_AF-A0A2V9HYS2-F1
#
_entry.id   AF-A0A2V9HYS2-F1
#
_cell.length_a   1.000
_cell.length_b   1.000
_cell.length_c   1.000
_cell.angle_alpha   90.00
_cell.angle_beta   90.00
_cell.angle_gamma   90.00
#
_symmetry.space_group_name_H-M   'P 1'
#
loop_
_entity.id
_entity.type
_entity.pdbx_description
1 polymer ?
#
loop_
_entity_poly.entity_id
_entity_poly.type
_entity_poly.pdbx_seq_one_letter_code
_entity_poly.pdbx_strand_id
1 'polypeptide(L)' 'FPLSGVRRLDFVVESFNLFNRTNVREINPFYGSGGSPHPGFAQPLDAFNPRQLQFSIDFEF' A
#
# COMPACT_ATOMS: atom_id res chain seq x y z
N PHE A 1 17.64 7.54 45.06
CA PHE A 1 16.20 7.53 44.71
C PHE A 1 16.03 6.65 43.49
N PRO A 2 15.28 5.53 43.47
CA PRO A 2 15.19 4.77 42.24
C PRO A 2 14.12 5.37 41.32
N LEU A 3 14.58 5.83 40.15
CA LEU A 3 13.78 6.09 38.96
C LEU A 3 13.17 4.76 38.48
N SER A 4 11.96 4.45 38.92
CA SER A 4 11.19 3.33 38.38
C SER A 4 10.23 3.85 37.32
N GLY A 5 10.78 4.31 36.19
CA GLY A 5 10.01 4.55 34.97
C GLY A 5 9.61 3.21 34.35
N VAL A 6 8.32 3.03 34.07
CA VAL A 6 7.81 1.83 33.38
C VAL A 6 8.41 1.82 31.98
N ARG A 7 9.20 0.80 31.67
CA ARG A 7 9.72 0.58 30.31
C ARG A 7 8.69 -0.23 29.54
N ARG A 8 8.29 0.26 28.37
CA ARG A 8 7.32 -0.43 27.51
C ARG A 8 7.97 -0.76 26.17
N LEU A 9 7.69 -1.96 25.67
CA LEU A 9 8.07 -2.42 24.36
C LEU A 9 6.79 -2.91 23.65
N ASP A 10 6.43 -2.26 22.55
CA ASP A 10 5.32 -2.67 21.70
C ASP A 10 5.86 -3.23 20.38
N PHE A 11 5.28 -4.33 19.91
CA PHE A 11 5.58 -4.93 18.61
C PHE A 11 4.30 -5.05 17.81
N VAL A 12 4.29 -4.53 16.58
CA VAL A 12 3.12 -4.55 15.70
C VAL A 12 3.47 -5.24 14.39
N VAL A 13 2.51 -6.02 13.90
CA VAL A 13 2.57 -6.65 12.58
C VAL A 13 1.33 -6.26 11.80
N GLU A 14 1.54 -5.69 10.62
CA GLU A 14 0.47 -5.29 9.70
C GLU A 14 0.57 -6.11 8.41
N SER A 15 -0.59 -6.55 7.91
CA SER A 15 -0.69 -7.23 6.62
C SER A 15 -1.56 -6.41 5.67
N PHE A 16 -0.98 -6.07 4.52
CA PHE A 16 -1.66 -5.38 3.44
C PHE A 16 -1.89 -6.35 2.29
N ASN A 17 -3.06 -6.26 1.65
CA ASN A 17 -3.47 -7.15 0.58
C ASN A 17 -3.40 -8.64 0.99
N LEU A 18 -4.09 -8.98 2.09
CA LEU A 18 -4.07 -10.32 2.71
C LEU A 18 -4.39 -11.45 1.72
N PHE A 19 -5.23 -11.21 0.71
CA PHE A 19 -5.59 -12.21 -0.31
C PHE A 19 -4.75 -12.14 -1.59
N ASN A 20 -3.75 -11.25 -1.64
CA ASN A 20 -2.89 -11.02 -2.79
C ASN A 20 -3.67 -10.76 -4.10
N ARG A 21 -4.74 -9.97 -4.01
CA ARG A 21 -5.56 -9.56 -5.16
C ARG A 21 -4.89 -8.39 -5.86
N THR A 22 -4.84 -8.43 -7.19
CA THR A 22 -4.45 -7.25 -8.00
C THR A 22 -5.55 -6.20 -7.90
N ASN A 23 -5.19 -5.00 -7.42
CA ASN A 23 -6.08 -3.85 -7.36
C ASN A 23 -5.53 -2.79 -8.31
N VAL A 24 -6.28 -2.46 -9.37
CA VAL A 24 -5.89 -1.42 -10.34
C VAL A 24 -5.95 -0.06 -9.63
N ARG A 25 -4.87 0.71 -9.69
CA ARG A 25 -4.79 2.05 -9.12
C ARG A 25 -5.19 3.11 -10.14
N GLU A 26 -4.79 2.90 -11.39
CA GLU A 26 -4.94 3.89 -12.44
C GLU A 26 -5.34 3.23 -13.76
N ILE A 27 -6.25 3.88 -14.48
CA ILE A 27 -6.72 3.50 -15.80
C ILE A 27 -6.36 4.63 -16.76
N ASN A 28 -5.90 4.28 -17.95
CA ASN A 28 -5.54 5.25 -18.98
C ASN A 28 -6.78 6.05 -19.44
N PRO A 29 -6.85 7.36 -19.16
CA PRO A 29 -8.01 8.18 -19.50
C PRO A 29 -7.93 8.76 -20.92
N PHE A 30 -6.80 8.62 -21.62
CA PHE A 30 -6.58 9.31 -22.87
C PHE A 30 -7.31 8.61 -24.02
N TYR A 31 -8.27 9.27 -24.66
CA TYR A 31 -8.94 8.73 -25.84
C TYR A 31 -8.07 8.90 -27.10
N GLY A 32 -7.29 9.99 -27.18
CA GLY A 32 -6.53 10.39 -28.38
C GLY A 32 -7.24 11.49 -29.16
N SER A 33 -6.71 11.86 -30.33
CA SER A 33 -7.24 12.94 -31.19
C SER A 33 -8.13 12.46 -32.34
N GLY A 34 -8.30 11.14 -32.52
CA GLY A 34 -9.11 10.54 -33.56
C GLY A 34 -10.57 10.30 -33.16
N GLY A 35 -11.38 9.79 -34.09
CA GLY A 35 -12.77 9.40 -33.82
C GLY A 35 -12.91 8.09 -33.03
N SER A 36 -11.85 7.28 -32.95
CA SER A 36 -11.79 6.02 -32.20
C SER A 36 -10.77 6.11 -31.06
N PRO A 37 -10.96 5.34 -29.97
CA PRO A 37 -10.02 5.35 -28.85
C PRO A 37 -8.66 4.82 -29.31
N HIS A 38 -7.59 5.41 -28.80
CA HIS A 38 -6.25 4.83 -28.95
C HIS A 38 -6.19 3.46 -28.23
N PRO A 39 -5.29 2.54 -28.65
CA PRO A 39 -5.28 1.16 -28.15
C PRO A 39 -5.15 0.98 -26.63
N GLY A 40 -4.57 1.96 -25.93
CA GLY A 40 -4.40 1.93 -24.49
C GLY A 40 -5.57 2.50 -23.70
N PHE A 41 -6.59 3.06 -24.34
CA PHE A 41 -7.72 3.70 -23.65
C PHE A 41 -8.45 2.68 -22.76
N ALA A 42 -8.81 3.12 -21.55
CA ALA A 42 -9.47 2.29 -20.54
C ALA A 42 -8.67 1.06 -20.09
N GLN A 43 -7.38 0.96 -20.43
CA GLN A 43 -6.51 -0.10 -19.94
C GLN A 43 -5.84 0.30 -18.61
N PRO A 44 -5.56 -0.65 -17.71
CA PRO A 44 -4.80 -0.39 -16.49
C PRO A 44 -3.40 0.15 -16.80
N LEU A 45 -2.99 1.22 -16.09
CA LEU A 45 -1.64 1.77 -16.15
C LEU A 45 -0.80 1.35 -14.94
N ASP A 46 -1.44 1.27 -13.77
CA ASP A 46 -0.75 0.94 -12.53
C ASP A 46 -1.66 0.15 -11.57
N ALA A 47 -1.05 -0.58 -10.65
CA ALA A 47 -1.69 -1.37 -9.62
C ALA A 47 -1.10 -1.06 -8.24
N PHE A 48 -1.90 -1.26 -7.20
CA PHE A 48 -1.40 -1.19 -5.82
C PHE A 48 -0.43 -2.33 -5.52
N ASN A 49 0.34 -2.16 -4.43
CA ASN A 49 1.30 -3.15 -3.98
C ASN A 49 0.66 -4.55 -3.83
N PRO A 50 1.40 -5.61 -4.19
CA PRO A 50 1.05 -6.99 -3.83
C PRO A 50 0.97 -7.19 -2.32
N ARG A 51 0.68 -8.42 -1.87
CA ARG A 51 0.70 -8.75 -0.43
C ARG A 51 2.00 -8.28 0.22
N GLN A 52 1.87 -7.45 1.25
CA GLN A 52 2.98 -6.90 2.00
C GLN A 52 2.77 -7.16 3.49
N LEU A 53 3.85 -7.45 4.19
CA LEU A 53 3.92 -7.45 5.65
C LEU A 53 4.78 -6.29 6.11
N GLN A 54 4.32 -5.57 7.12
CA GLN A 54 5.08 -4.52 7.77
C GLN A 54 5.20 -4.84 9.26
N PHE A 55 6.34 -4.49 9.84
CA PHE A 55 6.69 -4.79 11.22
C PHE A 55 7.19 -3.49 11.87
N SER A 56 6.69 -3.17 13.06
CA SER A 56 7.20 -2.06 13.86
C SER A 56 7.50 -2.50 15.29
N ILE A 57 8.49 -1.84 15.89
CA ILE A 57 8.90 -2.00 17.28
C ILE A 57 8.98 -0.60 17.88
N ASP A 58 8.22 -0.35 18.93
CA ASP A 58 8.22 0.92 19.65
C ASP A 58 8.72 0.69 21.09
N PHE A 59 9.63 1.55 21.53
CA PHE A 59 10.24 1.49 22.86
C PHE A 59 10.03 2.81 23.60
N GLU A 60 9.48 2.73 24.82
CA GLU A 60 9.17 3.88 25.67
C GLU A 60 9.92 3.75 27.01
N PHE A 61 10.57 4.82 27.47
CA PHE A 61 11.44 4.85 28.66
C PHE A 61 11.25 6.12 29.50
#